data_AF-A0A833GNN8-F1
#
_entry.id   AF-A0A833GNN8-F1
#
_cell.length_a   1.000
_cell.length_b   1.000
_cell.length_c   1.000
_cell.angle_alpha   90.00
_cell.angle_beta   90.00
_cell.angle_gamma   90.00
#
_symmetry.space_group_name_H-M   'P 1'
#
loop_
_entity.id
_entity.type
_entity.pdbx_description
1 polymer ?
#
loop_
_entity_poly.entity_id
_entity_poly.type
_entity_poly.pdbx_seq_one_letter_code
_entity_poly.pdbx_strand_id
1 'polypeptide(L)'
;MRILGLHFGHDAAAAVVVDGAVRSYVMRERHNRGKHAIGLTSRELDKSLGDAGLGWDEVDFVAVTSTQNVEMLLGLIDGFSLQYVHDESGPLAATMARLLRRDNISHEALLGTTSVYEAFRQHEAGDFSGQVYRSLLSEGPALDWASLKFQRSMEQFVILAEWANGEGLATIGRRSALRNEDLRRGFHYPIEVNWRGRTVPGAFVHHHAAHAASCFYWSGFENAAVLTHDGYAQGTGYGSGLFWYGEDGKLWPLWPHHLAIGGIYDYVAWKLGLGATGGAGKLMGLAPYGKPRFFRRRFVGNWFDNRAIFGDQAPAPAWWQHCVAEARRDAYDMTELAVIDKITAPINADIAASTQKLFEESYLHSVDTLRSVLENTGLYTRNICLSGGTALNCPSNTRVFNESAFTRVFVEPGCDDSGLAIGAAFFLEHNVLDRPCPAVRSADLPFLGVMHPKSDTDEALAAVADRVVSERPRDLVGSAAADLMADRVIAWYEGRSEVGPRALGHRSIFCDPRNAMNWERV
;
A
#
# COMPACT_ATOMS: atom_id res chain seq x y z
N MET A 1 -7.36 -17.31 18.24
CA MET A 1 -6.39 -17.55 17.17
C MET A 1 -5.49 -16.34 17.09
N ARG A 2 -4.18 -16.56 17.18
CA ARG A 2 -3.15 -15.52 17.27
C ARG A 2 -2.28 -15.59 16.03
N ILE A 3 -2.37 -14.60 15.16
CA ILE A 3 -1.65 -14.55 13.89
C ILE A 3 -0.64 -13.40 13.91
N LEU A 4 0.60 -13.70 13.56
CA LEU A 4 1.62 -12.69 13.29
C LEU A 4 1.63 -12.40 11.78
N GLY A 5 1.16 -11.22 11.39
CA GLY A 5 1.23 -10.70 10.03
C GLY A 5 2.53 -9.94 9.78
N LEU A 6 3.20 -10.23 8.67
CA LEU A 6 4.51 -9.68 8.32
C LEU A 6 4.50 -9.18 6.87
N HIS A 7 4.90 -7.93 6.67
CA HIS A 7 5.18 -7.36 5.36
C HIS A 7 6.66 -7.00 5.24
N PHE A 8 7.35 -7.55 4.24
CA PHE A 8 8.79 -7.37 4.02
C PHE A 8 9.15 -6.36 2.92
N GLY A 9 8.19 -5.90 2.11
CA GLY A 9 8.42 -4.90 1.08
C GLY A 9 8.68 -3.50 1.64
N HIS A 10 8.62 -2.47 0.81
CA HIS A 10 8.65 -1.09 1.33
C HIS A 10 7.45 -0.83 2.24
N ASP A 11 7.61 0.12 3.17
CA ASP A 11 6.64 0.31 4.25
C ASP A 11 6.48 -0.94 5.14
N ALA A 12 7.58 -1.67 5.34
CA ALA A 12 7.62 -2.92 6.10
C ALA A 12 6.98 -2.77 7.48
N ALA A 13 6.16 -3.75 7.85
CA ALA A 13 5.43 -3.73 9.09
C ALA A 13 5.19 -5.13 9.67
N ALA A 14 4.99 -5.18 10.99
CA ALA A 14 4.58 -6.37 11.72
C ALA A 14 3.30 -6.10 12.51
N ALA A 15 2.32 -6.99 12.40
CA ALA A 15 1.02 -6.87 13.06
C ALA A 15 0.66 -8.16 13.82
N VAL A 16 0.00 -8.01 14.97
CA VAL A 16 -0.58 -9.16 15.68
C VAL A 16 -2.09 -9.06 15.65
N VAL A 17 -2.73 -10.10 15.14
CA VAL A 17 -4.19 -10.27 15.13
C VAL A 17 -4.57 -11.38 16.10
N VAL A 18 -5.52 -11.11 17.00
CA VAL A 18 -6.06 -12.09 17.95
C VAL A 18 -7.58 -12.16 17.79
N ASP A 19 -8.05 -13.28 17.26
CA ASP A 19 -9.47 -13.58 17.00
C ASP A 19 -10.16 -12.45 16.21
N GLY A 20 -9.59 -12.10 15.04
CA GLY A 20 -10.08 -11.03 14.16
C GLY A 20 -9.83 -9.60 14.65
N ALA A 21 -9.18 -9.38 15.80
CA ALA A 21 -8.87 -8.05 16.31
C ALA A 21 -7.37 -7.73 16.23
N VAL A 22 -7.01 -6.60 15.64
CA VAL A 22 -5.61 -6.12 15.61
C VAL A 22 -5.22 -5.64 17.02
N ARG A 23 -4.24 -6.32 17.63
CA ARG A 23 -3.71 -5.97 18.96
C ARG A 23 -2.51 -5.05 18.87
N SER A 24 -1.65 -5.27 17.89
CA SER A 24 -0.48 -4.45 17.66
C SER A 24 -0.18 -4.28 16.19
N TYR A 25 0.44 -3.15 15.87
CA TYR A 25 0.92 -2.84 14.54
C TYR A 25 2.16 -1.95 14.65
N VAL A 26 3.23 -2.35 13.98
CA VAL A 26 4.54 -1.73 14.07
C VAL A 26 5.09 -1.52 12.67
N MET A 27 5.20 -0.25 12.26
CA MET A 27 5.88 0.14 11.02
C MET A 27 7.36 0.35 11.28
N ARG A 28 8.21 -0.24 10.44
CA ARG A 28 9.65 -0.10 10.57
C ARG A 28 10.12 1.34 10.38
N GLU A 29 9.56 2.08 9.44
CA GLU A 29 9.97 3.47 9.18
C GLU A 29 9.81 4.38 10.41
N ARG A 30 8.82 4.10 11.26
CA ARG A 30 8.58 4.86 12.50
C ARG A 30 9.63 4.55 13.57
N HIS A 31 10.26 3.38 13.50
CA HIS A 31 11.30 2.90 14.43
C HIS A 31 12.73 3.22 13.98
N ASN A 32 13.07 2.94 12.71
CA ASN A 32 14.41 3.19 12.18
C ASN A 32 14.58 4.62 11.65
N ARG A 33 13.48 5.38 11.51
CA ARG A 33 13.44 6.75 10.96
C ARG A 33 13.86 6.85 9.49
N GLY A 34 13.94 5.73 8.78
CA GLY A 34 14.10 5.65 7.33
C GLY A 34 12.74 5.57 6.68
N LYS A 35 12.38 6.56 5.84
CA LYS A 35 11.08 6.60 5.16
C LYS A 35 10.91 5.37 4.26
N HIS A 36 9.72 4.80 4.25
CA HIS A 36 9.39 3.63 3.42
C HIS A 36 10.31 2.41 3.66
N ALA A 37 10.84 2.26 4.88
CA ALA A 37 11.83 1.23 5.21
C ALA A 37 11.41 -0.17 4.70
N ILE A 38 12.32 -0.85 3.99
CA ILE A 38 12.12 -2.21 3.45
C ILE A 38 12.65 -3.27 4.41
N GLY A 39 12.01 -4.44 4.51
CA GLY A 39 12.44 -5.57 5.35
C GLY A 39 12.17 -5.35 6.84
N LEU A 40 12.24 -6.42 7.65
CA LEU A 40 11.95 -6.40 9.09
C LEU A 40 13.17 -6.86 9.90
N THR A 41 13.26 -6.43 11.16
CA THR A 41 14.25 -6.92 12.12
C THR A 41 13.58 -7.58 13.31
N SER A 42 14.35 -8.28 14.16
CA SER A 42 13.84 -8.81 15.44
C SER A 42 13.16 -7.73 16.30
N ARG A 43 13.57 -6.45 16.17
CA ARG A 43 12.99 -5.33 16.92
C ARG A 43 11.53 -5.11 16.59
N GLU A 44 11.14 -5.12 15.31
CA GLU A 44 9.75 -4.92 14.92
C GLU A 44 8.87 -6.08 15.38
N LEU A 45 9.37 -7.33 15.26
CA LEU A 45 8.66 -8.53 15.71
C LEU A 45 8.48 -8.54 17.23
N ASP A 46 9.56 -8.32 17.99
CA ASP A 46 9.53 -8.30 19.45
C ASP A 46 8.62 -7.18 19.99
N LYS A 47 8.67 -5.98 19.38
CA LYS A 47 7.77 -4.89 19.77
C LYS A 47 6.31 -5.22 19.47
N SER A 48 6.04 -5.79 18.30
CA SER A 48 4.67 -6.15 17.89
C SER A 48 4.09 -7.22 18.82
N LEU A 49 4.83 -8.29 19.10
CA LEU A 49 4.42 -9.33 20.06
C LEU A 49 4.27 -8.79 21.48
N GLY A 50 5.25 -8.01 21.96
CA GLY A 50 5.23 -7.40 23.29
C GLY A 50 4.05 -6.45 23.50
N ASP A 51 3.72 -5.61 22.51
CA ASP A 51 2.56 -4.70 22.58
C ASP A 51 1.23 -5.46 22.57
N ALA A 52 1.20 -6.67 22.00
CA ALA A 52 0.04 -7.56 22.07
C ALA A 52 0.00 -8.40 23.35
N GLY A 53 1.03 -8.33 24.19
CA GLY A 53 1.17 -9.15 25.40
C GLY A 53 1.38 -10.64 25.10
N LEU A 54 2.02 -10.97 23.97
CA LEU A 54 2.25 -12.35 23.52
C LEU A 54 3.74 -12.69 23.44
N GLY A 55 4.07 -13.95 23.71
CA GLY A 55 5.34 -14.57 23.33
C GLY A 55 5.27 -15.19 21.93
N TRP A 56 6.45 -15.45 21.33
CA TRP A 56 6.53 -16.20 20.06
C TRP A 56 5.97 -17.61 20.18
N ASP A 57 6.08 -18.23 21.35
CA ASP A 57 5.54 -19.54 21.70
C ASP A 57 4.00 -19.59 21.74
N GLU A 58 3.34 -18.43 21.77
CA GLU A 58 1.87 -18.33 21.74
C GLU A 58 1.30 -18.09 20.34
N VAL A 59 2.13 -17.81 19.33
CA VAL A 59 1.66 -17.56 17.95
C VAL A 59 1.12 -18.86 17.34
N ASP A 60 -0.11 -18.83 16.82
CA ASP A 60 -0.75 -20.00 16.19
C ASP A 60 -0.35 -20.12 14.71
N PHE A 61 -0.31 -18.98 14.00
CA PHE A 61 0.04 -18.90 12.58
C PHE A 61 0.87 -17.65 12.23
N VAL A 62 1.59 -17.71 11.12
CA VAL A 62 2.22 -16.53 10.48
C VAL A 62 1.60 -16.27 9.12
N ALA A 63 1.30 -15.01 8.82
CA ALA A 63 0.94 -14.56 7.48
C ALA A 63 2.05 -13.67 6.95
N VAL A 64 2.65 -14.03 5.81
CA VAL A 64 3.74 -13.26 5.20
C VAL A 64 3.25 -12.69 3.88
N THR A 65 3.55 -11.43 3.61
CA THR A 65 3.44 -10.85 2.29
C THR A 65 4.67 -9.98 2.02
N SER A 66 4.88 -9.66 0.76
CA SER A 66 5.98 -8.80 0.33
C SER A 66 5.59 -8.16 -0.98
N THR A 67 6.26 -7.06 -1.32
CA THR A 67 6.07 -6.37 -2.59
C THR A 67 7.31 -6.43 -3.46
N GLN A 68 7.09 -6.18 -4.75
CA GLN A 68 8.08 -5.73 -5.73
C GLN A 68 8.99 -6.77 -6.41
N ASN A 69 8.64 -8.05 -6.52
CA ASN A 69 9.51 -9.06 -7.15
C ASN A 69 10.88 -9.18 -6.47
N VAL A 70 10.99 -8.75 -5.22
CA VAL A 70 12.25 -8.51 -4.51
C VAL A 70 12.40 -9.51 -3.36
N GLU A 71 13.61 -10.05 -3.23
CA GLU A 71 13.96 -10.97 -2.14
C GLU A 71 13.70 -10.37 -0.75
N MET A 72 13.15 -11.19 0.15
CA MET A 72 12.98 -10.84 1.56
C MET A 72 14.33 -10.95 2.28
N LEU A 73 14.71 -9.87 2.99
CA LEU A 73 15.92 -9.77 3.80
C LEU A 73 15.76 -10.47 5.16
N LEU A 74 15.62 -11.81 5.16
CA LEU A 74 15.37 -12.56 6.39
C LEU A 74 16.54 -12.51 7.38
N GLY A 75 17.77 -12.33 6.89
CA GLY A 75 18.97 -12.24 7.72
C GLY A 75 19.00 -11.05 8.70
N LEU A 76 18.07 -10.10 8.57
CA LEU A 76 17.91 -9.01 9.53
C LEU A 76 17.17 -9.43 10.81
N ILE A 77 16.58 -10.62 10.83
CA ILE A 77 15.90 -11.21 11.98
C ILE A 77 16.74 -12.39 12.46
N ASP A 78 17.30 -12.27 13.67
CA ASP A 78 18.20 -13.30 14.20
C ASP A 78 17.48 -14.65 14.39
N GLY A 79 18.09 -15.71 13.87
CA GLY A 79 17.55 -17.08 13.91
C GLY A 79 16.25 -17.30 13.14
N PHE A 80 15.85 -16.39 12.25
CA PHE A 80 14.61 -16.52 11.47
C PHE A 80 14.84 -17.25 10.14
N SER A 81 13.90 -18.13 9.77
CA SER A 81 13.86 -18.73 8.44
C SER A 81 12.43 -18.99 7.99
N LEU A 82 12.20 -18.93 6.68
CA LEU A 82 10.94 -19.25 6.04
C LEU A 82 11.16 -20.36 5.02
N GLN A 83 10.25 -21.34 4.99
CA GLN A 83 10.24 -22.41 4.00
C GLN A 83 8.88 -22.48 3.33
N TYR A 84 8.86 -22.65 2.01
CA TYR A 84 7.64 -22.95 1.27
C TYR A 84 7.36 -24.45 1.41
N VAL A 85 6.15 -24.78 1.87
CA VAL A 85 5.75 -26.17 2.12
C VAL A 85 4.57 -26.55 1.23
N HIS A 86 4.43 -27.84 0.96
CA HIS A 86 3.30 -28.37 0.22
C HIS A 86 2.23 -28.88 1.19
N ASP A 87 1.10 -28.18 1.25
CA ASP A 87 -0.12 -28.63 1.91
C ASP A 87 -1.27 -28.67 0.90
N GLU A 88 -1.94 -29.83 0.81
CA GLU A 88 -3.01 -30.11 -0.16
C GLU A 88 -4.37 -30.37 0.48
N SER A 89 -4.39 -30.69 1.77
CA SER A 89 -5.62 -31.17 2.44
C SER A 89 -5.77 -30.65 3.86
N GLY A 90 -4.73 -30.00 4.39
CA GLY A 90 -4.79 -29.28 5.65
C GLY A 90 -5.49 -27.93 5.52
N PRO A 91 -5.59 -27.20 6.63
CA PRO A 91 -6.32 -25.93 6.69
C PRO A 91 -5.70 -24.84 5.81
N LEU A 92 -4.44 -25.00 5.40
CA LEU A 92 -3.70 -24.06 4.56
C LEU A 92 -3.67 -24.47 3.09
N ALA A 93 -4.38 -25.54 2.70
CA ALA A 93 -4.40 -26.05 1.33
C ALA A 93 -4.58 -24.93 0.30
N ALA A 94 -3.65 -24.90 -0.66
CA ALA A 94 -3.57 -23.87 -1.69
C ALA A 94 -3.74 -24.46 -3.09
N THR A 95 -4.47 -23.75 -3.94
CA THR A 95 -4.69 -24.17 -5.33
C THR A 95 -3.38 -24.30 -6.09
N MET A 96 -2.44 -23.37 -5.88
CA MET A 96 -1.13 -23.43 -6.52
C MET A 96 -0.33 -24.67 -6.14
N ALA A 97 -0.35 -25.09 -4.87
CA ALA A 97 0.35 -26.29 -4.42
C ALA A 97 -0.17 -27.55 -5.14
N ARG A 98 -1.50 -27.65 -5.30
CA ARG A 98 -2.17 -28.74 -6.04
C ARG A 98 -1.84 -28.73 -7.53
N LEU A 99 -1.84 -27.57 -8.18
CA LEU A 99 -1.54 -27.43 -9.61
C LEU A 99 -0.09 -27.79 -9.92
N LEU A 100 0.86 -27.28 -9.15
CA LEU A 100 2.28 -27.58 -9.29
C LEU A 100 2.56 -29.09 -9.23
N ARG A 101 1.97 -29.80 -8.27
CA ARG A 101 2.15 -31.25 -8.16
C ARG A 101 1.54 -31.99 -9.34
N ARG A 102 0.34 -31.62 -9.77
CA ARG A 102 -0.33 -32.22 -10.94
C ARG A 102 0.58 -32.17 -12.17
N ASP A 103 1.27 -31.05 -12.35
CA ASP A 103 2.10 -30.77 -13.53
C ASP A 103 3.59 -31.13 -13.29
N ASN A 104 3.94 -31.68 -12.12
CA ASN A 104 5.30 -32.01 -11.69
C ASN A 104 6.28 -30.82 -11.79
N ILE A 105 5.82 -29.64 -11.34
CA ILE A 105 6.57 -28.38 -11.31
C ILE A 105 6.95 -28.04 -9.87
N SER A 106 8.18 -27.60 -9.64
CA SER A 106 8.63 -27.10 -8.33
C SER A 106 8.02 -25.72 -8.02
N HIS A 107 7.76 -25.44 -6.74
CA HIS A 107 7.34 -24.10 -6.30
C HIS A 107 8.39 -23.01 -6.60
N GLU A 108 9.65 -23.38 -6.81
CA GLU A 108 10.70 -22.46 -7.24
C GLU A 108 10.35 -21.72 -8.54
N ALA A 109 9.53 -22.32 -9.40
CA ALA A 109 9.05 -21.70 -10.64
C ALA A 109 8.14 -20.48 -10.38
N LEU A 110 7.57 -20.36 -9.18
CA LEU A 110 6.69 -19.27 -8.79
C LEU A 110 7.42 -18.09 -8.14
N LEU A 111 8.71 -18.26 -7.81
CA LEU A 111 9.48 -17.29 -7.05
C LEU A 111 9.99 -16.15 -7.94
N GLY A 112 9.93 -14.91 -7.45
CA GLY A 112 10.49 -13.74 -8.13
C GLY A 112 12.00 -13.84 -8.33
N THR A 113 12.57 -13.19 -9.33
CA THR A 113 14.00 -13.33 -9.70
C THR A 113 14.87 -12.14 -9.29
N THR A 114 14.30 -11.06 -8.74
CA THR A 114 15.07 -9.83 -8.47
C THR A 114 15.80 -9.92 -7.15
N SER A 115 17.11 -9.71 -7.17
CA SER A 115 17.91 -9.64 -5.95
C SER A 115 18.03 -8.21 -5.42
N VAL A 116 17.67 -8.00 -4.14
CA VAL A 116 17.91 -6.72 -3.43
C VAL A 116 19.38 -6.35 -3.48
N TYR A 117 20.25 -7.35 -3.29
CA TYR A 117 21.69 -7.15 -3.23
C TYR A 117 22.23 -6.66 -4.57
N GLU A 118 21.78 -7.28 -5.67
CA GLU A 118 22.14 -6.82 -7.01
C GLU A 118 21.59 -5.42 -7.29
N ALA A 119 20.34 -5.15 -6.96
CA ALA A 119 19.74 -3.82 -7.12
C ALA A 119 20.49 -2.75 -6.31
N PHE A 120 20.93 -3.06 -5.09
CA PHE A 120 21.69 -2.13 -4.26
C PHE A 120 23.11 -1.88 -4.81
N ARG A 121 23.76 -2.90 -5.39
CA ARG A 121 25.14 -2.83 -5.89
C ARG A 121 25.31 -2.34 -7.32
N GLN A 122 24.41 -2.73 -8.23
CA GLN A 122 24.58 -2.57 -9.67
C GLN A 122 24.15 -1.19 -10.18
N HIS A 123 23.38 -0.42 -9.40
CA HIS A 123 22.93 0.91 -9.80
C HIS A 123 23.87 2.02 -9.30
N GLU A 124 24.43 2.80 -10.24
CA GLU A 124 25.01 4.11 -9.97
C GLU A 124 23.94 5.03 -9.34
N ALA A 125 24.34 6.02 -8.53
CA ALA A 125 23.42 6.91 -7.82
C ALA A 125 22.45 7.74 -8.71
N GLY A 126 22.54 7.61 -10.05
CA GLY A 126 21.85 8.44 -11.03
C GLY A 126 20.56 7.87 -11.65
N ASP A 127 20.26 6.56 -11.55
CA ASP A 127 19.03 5.99 -12.10
C ASP A 127 17.91 5.82 -11.04
N PHE A 128 16.66 5.74 -11.53
CA PHE A 128 15.46 5.73 -10.66
C PHE A 128 15.47 4.56 -9.66
N SER A 129 15.76 3.35 -10.13
CA SER A 129 15.77 2.14 -9.29
C SER A 129 16.85 2.20 -8.21
N GLY A 130 18.07 2.62 -8.53
CA GLY A 130 19.15 2.76 -7.55
C GLY A 130 18.85 3.80 -6.46
N GLN A 131 18.24 4.92 -6.83
CA GLN A 131 17.80 5.94 -5.87
C GLN A 131 16.70 5.43 -4.94
N VAL A 132 15.75 4.65 -5.48
CA VAL A 132 14.68 4.03 -4.69
C VAL A 132 15.29 3.08 -3.66
N TYR A 133 16.03 2.04 -4.04
CA TYR A 133 16.52 1.04 -3.07
C TYR A 133 17.44 1.63 -1.99
N ARG A 134 18.30 2.60 -2.34
CA ARG A 134 19.14 3.29 -1.34
C ARG A 134 18.32 4.10 -0.34
N SER A 135 17.17 4.64 -0.76
CA SER A 135 16.26 5.37 0.14
C SER A 135 15.48 4.42 1.06
N LEU A 136 15.07 3.25 0.56
CA LEU A 136 14.27 2.27 1.29
C LEU A 136 15.09 1.48 2.32
N LEU A 137 16.39 1.26 2.08
CA LEU A 137 17.29 0.56 2.99
C LEU A 137 18.42 1.48 3.46
N SER A 138 18.08 2.42 4.35
CA SER A 138 18.99 3.47 4.83
C SER A 138 20.28 2.94 5.49
N GLU A 139 20.19 1.79 6.15
CA GLU A 139 21.29 1.11 6.82
C GLU A 139 22.08 0.19 5.88
N GLY A 140 21.66 0.03 4.63
CA GLY A 140 22.29 -0.82 3.61
C GLY A 140 23.81 -0.65 3.50
N PRO A 141 24.40 0.57 3.59
CA PRO A 141 25.85 0.75 3.58
C PRO A 141 26.60 0.10 4.74
N ALA A 142 25.95 -0.13 5.88
CA ALA A 142 26.54 -0.72 7.09
C ALA A 142 26.33 -2.23 7.20
N LEU A 143 25.54 -2.84 6.30
CA LEU A 143 25.24 -4.26 6.34
C LEU A 143 26.39 -5.10 5.77
N ASP A 144 26.71 -6.21 6.45
CA ASP A 144 27.55 -7.26 5.88
C ASP A 144 26.72 -8.15 4.94
N TRP A 145 26.56 -7.67 3.71
CA TRP A 145 25.76 -8.32 2.68
C TRP A 145 26.17 -9.77 2.39
N ALA A 146 27.44 -10.14 2.58
CA ALA A 146 27.91 -11.50 2.32
C ALA A 146 27.39 -12.50 3.36
N SER A 147 27.03 -12.04 4.55
CA SER A 147 26.50 -12.84 5.64
C SER A 147 24.95 -12.91 5.68
N LEU A 148 24.28 -12.04 4.94
CA LEU A 148 22.82 -11.92 4.98
C LEU A 148 22.14 -13.11 4.28
N LYS A 149 21.09 -13.61 4.93
CA LYS A 149 20.19 -14.62 4.36
C LYS A 149 19.05 -13.93 3.62
N PHE A 150 18.77 -14.42 2.43
CA PHE A 150 17.69 -13.95 1.57
C PHE A 150 16.69 -15.08 1.31
N GLN A 151 15.44 -14.71 1.09
CA GLN A 151 14.40 -15.63 0.65
C GLN A 151 13.63 -15.00 -0.49
N ARG A 152 13.60 -15.66 -1.65
CA ARG A 152 12.82 -15.20 -2.80
C ARG A 152 11.33 -15.20 -2.45
N SER A 153 10.64 -14.12 -2.78
CA SER A 153 9.21 -13.94 -2.61
C SER A 153 8.42 -14.78 -3.62
N MET A 154 7.23 -15.22 -3.22
CA MET A 154 6.25 -15.84 -4.12
C MET A 154 5.60 -14.74 -4.96
N GLU A 155 5.77 -14.77 -6.28
CA GLU A 155 5.28 -13.71 -7.18
C GLU A 155 4.21 -14.22 -8.14
N GLN A 156 4.14 -15.54 -8.36
CA GLN A 156 3.16 -16.15 -9.24
C GLN A 156 2.13 -16.95 -8.45
N PHE A 157 0.89 -16.55 -8.64
CA PHE A 157 -0.33 -17.15 -8.12
C PHE A 157 -1.25 -17.54 -9.28
N VAL A 158 -2.43 -18.08 -8.96
CA VAL A 158 -3.40 -18.54 -9.97
C VAL A 158 -3.71 -17.40 -10.95
N ILE A 159 -3.49 -17.66 -12.24
CA ILE A 159 -3.90 -16.81 -13.34
C ILE A 159 -4.81 -17.62 -14.27
N LEU A 160 -6.00 -17.08 -14.55
CA LEU A 160 -6.91 -17.68 -15.52
C LEU A 160 -6.40 -17.43 -16.94
N ALA A 161 -6.69 -18.35 -17.87
CA ALA A 161 -6.27 -18.19 -19.27
C ALA A 161 -6.83 -16.90 -19.89
N GLU A 162 -8.03 -16.50 -19.46
CA GLU A 162 -8.71 -15.27 -19.84
C GLU A 162 -8.00 -14.01 -19.31
N TRP A 163 -7.29 -14.11 -18.18
CA TRP A 163 -6.51 -13.02 -17.60
C TRP A 163 -5.11 -12.90 -18.20
N ALA A 164 -4.63 -13.94 -18.87
CA ALA A 164 -3.31 -13.96 -19.50
C ALA A 164 -3.25 -13.03 -20.72
N ASN A 165 -4.39 -12.81 -21.39
CA ASN A 165 -4.51 -11.86 -22.48
C ASN A 165 -4.96 -10.51 -21.92
N GLY A 166 -4.18 -9.47 -22.15
CA GLY A 166 -4.49 -8.13 -21.68
C GLY A 166 -5.62 -7.46 -22.44
N GLU A 167 -6.60 -6.91 -21.71
CA GLU A 167 -7.79 -6.27 -22.28
C GLU A 167 -7.96 -4.83 -21.78
N GLY A 168 -8.58 -3.99 -22.62
CA GLY A 168 -9.01 -2.64 -22.25
C GLY A 168 -10.21 -2.65 -21.29
N LEU A 169 -10.40 -1.56 -20.52
CA LEU A 169 -11.42 -1.49 -19.46
C LEU A 169 -12.85 -1.70 -19.96
N ALA A 170 -13.17 -1.20 -21.15
CA ALA A 170 -14.49 -1.38 -21.76
C ALA A 170 -14.76 -2.86 -22.12
N THR A 171 -13.72 -3.61 -22.52
CA THR A 171 -13.86 -5.05 -22.82
C THR A 171 -13.99 -5.86 -21.55
N ILE A 172 -13.17 -5.58 -20.54
CA ILE A 172 -13.29 -6.17 -19.21
C ILE A 172 -14.70 -5.95 -18.65
N GLY A 173 -15.27 -4.76 -18.81
CA GLY A 173 -16.63 -4.43 -18.34
C GLY A 173 -17.75 -5.24 -19.00
N ARG A 174 -17.49 -5.98 -20.08
CA ARG A 174 -18.44 -6.92 -20.71
C ARG A 174 -18.23 -8.37 -20.29
N ARG A 175 -17.24 -8.64 -19.44
CA ARG A 175 -16.93 -9.97 -18.92
C ARG A 175 -17.77 -10.26 -17.67
N SER A 176 -18.03 -11.54 -17.44
CA SER A 176 -18.44 -12.06 -16.14
C SER A 176 -17.19 -12.53 -15.37
N ALA A 177 -17.31 -12.65 -14.05
CA ALA A 177 -16.26 -13.19 -13.19
C ALA A 177 -16.60 -14.62 -12.75
N LEU A 178 -15.56 -15.42 -12.53
CA LEU A 178 -15.70 -16.78 -12.03
C LEU A 178 -15.56 -16.78 -10.51
N ARG A 179 -16.63 -17.15 -9.79
CA ARG A 179 -16.59 -17.39 -8.35
C ARG A 179 -16.46 -18.88 -8.08
N ASN A 180 -15.24 -19.35 -7.81
CA ASN A 180 -15.00 -20.72 -7.37
C ASN A 180 -13.91 -20.80 -6.31
N GLU A 181 -13.90 -21.92 -5.58
CA GLU A 181 -12.99 -22.16 -4.46
C GLU A 181 -11.52 -22.21 -4.86
N ASP A 182 -11.23 -22.73 -6.06
CA ASP A 182 -9.86 -22.80 -6.57
C ASP A 182 -9.26 -21.41 -6.77
N LEU A 183 -10.04 -20.47 -7.26
CA LEU A 183 -9.61 -19.10 -7.46
C LEU A 183 -9.54 -18.35 -6.13
N ARG A 184 -10.52 -18.55 -5.24
CA ARG A 184 -10.54 -17.98 -3.89
C ARG A 184 -9.31 -18.40 -3.06
N ARG A 185 -8.90 -19.67 -3.15
CA ARG A 185 -7.71 -20.26 -2.52
C ARG A 185 -6.46 -20.20 -3.40
N GLY A 186 -6.50 -19.41 -4.46
CA GLY A 186 -5.43 -19.28 -5.45
C GLY A 186 -4.39 -18.21 -5.15
N PHE A 187 -4.62 -17.41 -4.11
CA PHE A 187 -3.86 -16.19 -3.78
C PHE A 187 -3.09 -16.30 -2.46
N HIS A 188 -2.82 -17.53 -2.02
CA HIS A 188 -1.88 -17.84 -0.94
C HIS A 188 -1.07 -19.09 -1.26
N TYR A 189 0.04 -19.28 -0.55
CA TYR A 189 0.88 -20.48 -0.62
C TYR A 189 1.33 -20.89 0.79
N PRO A 190 1.30 -22.18 1.18
CA PRO A 190 1.65 -22.60 2.54
C PRO A 190 3.14 -22.38 2.84
N ILE A 191 3.43 -21.93 4.06
CA ILE A 191 4.80 -21.75 4.56
C ILE A 191 4.95 -22.30 5.97
N GLU A 192 6.20 -22.55 6.35
CA GLU A 192 6.62 -22.73 7.73
C GLU A 192 7.65 -21.66 8.08
N VAL A 193 7.48 -21.03 9.24
CA VAL A 193 8.41 -20.05 9.78
C VAL A 193 9.06 -20.63 11.03
N ASN A 194 10.38 -20.71 11.04
CA ASN A 194 11.15 -21.05 12.24
C ASN A 194 11.75 -19.79 12.84
N TRP A 195 11.51 -19.60 14.13
CA TRP A 195 12.17 -18.57 14.92
C TRP A 195 12.32 -19.04 16.37
N ARG A 196 13.42 -18.68 17.04
CA ARG A 196 13.69 -19.03 18.46
C ARG A 196 13.43 -20.51 18.81
N GLY A 197 13.77 -21.42 17.88
CA GLY A 197 13.65 -22.86 18.08
C GLY A 197 12.23 -23.45 17.94
N ARG A 198 11.24 -22.65 17.54
CA ARG A 198 9.86 -23.09 17.26
C ARG A 198 9.49 -22.84 15.80
N THR A 199 8.94 -23.87 15.17
CA THR A 199 8.33 -23.76 13.84
C THR A 199 6.84 -23.47 13.97
N VAL A 200 6.36 -22.47 13.24
CA VAL A 200 4.95 -22.05 13.20
C VAL A 200 4.45 -22.13 11.75
N PRO A 201 3.31 -22.78 11.49
CA PRO A 201 2.75 -22.86 10.15
C PRO A 201 2.15 -21.52 9.70
N GLY A 202 1.99 -21.32 8.40
CA GLY A 202 1.53 -20.05 7.88
C GLY A 202 1.20 -20.05 6.41
N ALA A 203 0.90 -18.87 5.89
CA ALA A 203 0.74 -18.66 4.45
C ALA A 203 1.52 -17.44 3.97
N PHE A 204 2.15 -17.57 2.82
CA PHE A 204 2.54 -16.44 1.99
C PHE A 204 1.31 -15.96 1.22
N VAL A 205 0.91 -14.71 1.41
CA VAL A 205 -0.30 -14.10 0.84
C VAL A 205 0.09 -13.15 -0.29
N HIS A 206 -0.62 -13.25 -1.42
CA HIS A 206 -0.43 -12.35 -2.55
C HIS A 206 -0.64 -10.88 -2.15
N HIS A 207 0.22 -10.00 -2.67
CA HIS A 207 0.23 -8.56 -2.39
C HIS A 207 -1.17 -7.91 -2.46
N HIS A 208 -1.82 -7.95 -3.63
CA HIS A 208 -3.15 -7.35 -3.78
C HIS A 208 -4.25 -8.10 -3.02
N ALA A 209 -4.03 -9.36 -2.66
CA ALA A 209 -4.98 -10.07 -1.79
C ALA A 209 -4.91 -9.53 -0.35
N ALA A 210 -3.70 -9.18 0.12
CA ALA A 210 -3.49 -8.48 1.37
C ALA A 210 -4.09 -7.06 1.34
N HIS A 211 -3.93 -6.28 0.26
CA HIS A 211 -4.66 -5.00 0.10
C HIS A 211 -6.19 -5.16 0.15
N ALA A 212 -6.72 -6.15 -0.58
CA ALA A 212 -8.17 -6.38 -0.58
C ALA A 212 -8.67 -6.73 0.84
N ALA A 213 -7.89 -7.52 1.58
CA ALA A 213 -8.18 -7.92 2.95
C ALA A 213 -8.05 -6.77 3.96
N SER A 214 -7.01 -5.93 3.88
CA SER A 214 -6.85 -4.78 4.78
C SER A 214 -8.06 -3.85 4.69
N CYS A 215 -8.57 -3.63 3.49
CA CYS A 215 -9.73 -2.76 3.28
C CYS A 215 -11.06 -3.43 3.64
N PHE A 216 -11.37 -4.59 3.02
CA PHE A 216 -12.69 -5.22 3.14
C PHE A 216 -13.04 -5.60 4.58
N TYR A 217 -12.13 -6.24 5.29
CA TYR A 217 -12.39 -6.73 6.65
C TYR A 217 -12.51 -5.60 7.69
N TRP A 218 -12.02 -4.40 7.40
CA TRP A 218 -12.23 -3.21 8.23
C TRP A 218 -13.45 -2.38 7.86
N SER A 219 -13.96 -2.52 6.64
CA SER A 219 -15.10 -1.73 6.16
C SER A 219 -16.38 -1.94 6.98
N GLY A 220 -16.51 -3.11 7.61
CA GLY A 220 -17.74 -3.55 8.27
C GLY A 220 -18.89 -3.75 7.28
N PHE A 221 -18.61 -3.91 5.99
CA PHE A 221 -19.60 -4.24 4.99
C PHE A 221 -19.79 -5.76 4.89
N GLU A 222 -21.04 -6.21 4.78
CA GLU A 222 -21.35 -7.63 4.54
C GLU A 222 -20.92 -8.08 3.14
N ASN A 223 -21.07 -7.19 2.16
CA ASN A 223 -20.51 -7.35 0.82
C ASN A 223 -19.96 -6.02 0.29
N ALA A 224 -18.97 -6.09 -0.59
CA ALA A 224 -18.42 -4.91 -1.25
C ALA A 224 -17.69 -5.26 -2.55
N ALA A 225 -17.75 -4.34 -3.50
CA ALA A 225 -16.76 -4.29 -4.56
C ALA A 225 -15.42 -3.84 -3.95
N VAL A 226 -14.30 -4.39 -4.39
CA VAL A 226 -12.97 -3.94 -3.93
C VAL A 226 -12.09 -3.65 -5.15
N LEU A 227 -11.49 -2.47 -5.18
CA LEU A 227 -10.48 -2.09 -6.17
C LEU A 227 -9.15 -1.92 -5.45
N THR A 228 -8.19 -2.80 -5.75
CA THR A 228 -6.81 -2.69 -5.27
C THR A 228 -5.96 -2.19 -6.43
N HIS A 229 -5.34 -1.01 -6.33
CA HIS A 229 -4.48 -0.48 -7.38
C HIS A 229 -3.25 0.23 -6.80
N ASP A 230 -2.08 -0.12 -7.32
CA ASP A 230 -0.80 0.39 -6.84
C ASP A 230 0.06 0.98 -7.97
N GLY A 231 1.21 1.56 -7.64
CA GLY A 231 2.08 2.34 -8.54
C GLY A 231 2.66 1.57 -9.75
N TYR A 232 2.52 0.24 -9.81
CA TYR A 232 3.14 -0.53 -10.88
C TYR A 232 2.50 -0.27 -12.24
N ALA A 233 3.33 0.06 -13.23
CA ALA A 233 2.85 0.54 -14.51
C ALA A 233 2.66 -0.55 -15.57
N GLN A 234 3.12 -1.80 -15.42
CA GLN A 234 3.34 -2.66 -16.59
C GLN A 234 2.34 -3.82 -16.79
N GLY A 235 1.81 -3.91 -18.01
CA GLY A 235 1.50 -5.18 -18.68
C GLY A 235 0.24 -5.94 -18.26
N THR A 236 0.27 -7.25 -18.52
CA THR A 236 -0.80 -8.23 -18.28
C THR A 236 -0.78 -8.76 -16.84
N GLY A 237 -1.82 -9.52 -16.46
CA GLY A 237 -1.95 -10.08 -15.13
C GLY A 237 -2.27 -9.05 -14.04
N TYR A 238 -2.00 -9.42 -12.79
CA TYR A 238 -2.40 -8.69 -11.58
C TYR A 238 -1.34 -7.71 -11.04
N GLY A 239 -0.23 -7.48 -11.75
CA GLY A 239 0.89 -6.69 -11.23
C GLY A 239 0.52 -5.26 -10.81
N SER A 240 -0.40 -4.62 -11.53
CA SER A 240 -0.92 -3.28 -11.17
C SER A 240 -2.11 -3.30 -10.21
N GLY A 241 -2.77 -4.45 -10.04
CA GLY A 241 -3.94 -4.62 -9.19
C GLY A 241 -5.07 -5.45 -9.80
N LEU A 242 -6.12 -5.66 -8.99
CA LEU A 242 -7.30 -6.44 -9.34
C LEU A 242 -8.59 -5.79 -8.84
N PHE A 243 -9.67 -6.20 -9.50
CA PHE A 243 -11.01 -6.16 -8.99
C PHE A 243 -11.32 -7.38 -8.13
N TRP A 244 -11.99 -7.16 -7.00
CA TRP A 244 -12.48 -8.21 -6.11
C TRP A 244 -13.93 -7.97 -5.73
N TYR A 245 -14.56 -9.03 -5.22
CA TYR A 245 -15.84 -8.98 -4.52
C TYR A 245 -15.67 -9.62 -3.15
N GLY A 246 -16.00 -8.87 -2.10
CA GLY A 246 -16.11 -9.38 -0.74
C GLY A 246 -17.56 -9.76 -0.44
N GLU A 247 -17.79 -10.93 0.15
CA GLU A 247 -19.11 -11.37 0.63
C GLU A 247 -18.93 -12.49 1.66
N ASP A 248 -19.68 -12.45 2.76
CA ASP A 248 -19.68 -13.48 3.81
C ASP A 248 -18.28 -13.81 4.37
N GLY A 249 -17.46 -12.77 4.52
CA GLY A 249 -16.07 -12.90 5.00
C GLY A 249 -15.10 -13.52 3.97
N LYS A 250 -15.53 -13.70 2.72
CA LYS A 250 -14.70 -14.24 1.64
C LYS A 250 -14.36 -13.15 0.63
N LEU A 251 -13.14 -13.22 0.10
CA LEU A 251 -12.67 -12.37 -0.99
C LEU A 251 -12.53 -13.17 -2.27
N TRP A 252 -13.26 -12.75 -3.30
CA TRP A 252 -13.30 -13.36 -4.61
C TRP A 252 -12.58 -12.45 -5.60
N PRO A 253 -11.42 -12.83 -6.14
CA PRO A 253 -10.81 -12.08 -7.24
C PRO A 253 -11.69 -12.19 -8.48
N LEU A 254 -11.89 -11.07 -9.17
CA LEU A 254 -12.78 -10.99 -10.33
C LEU A 254 -11.98 -10.90 -11.62
N TRP A 255 -11.15 -9.87 -11.74
CA TRP A 255 -10.40 -9.55 -12.95
C TRP A 255 -9.21 -8.64 -12.64
N PRO A 256 -8.04 -8.84 -13.26
CA PRO A 256 -7.00 -7.82 -13.28
C PRO A 256 -7.47 -6.61 -14.11
N HIS A 257 -7.26 -5.40 -13.60
CA HIS A 257 -7.73 -4.17 -14.28
C HIS A 257 -6.66 -3.53 -15.18
N HIS A 258 -5.39 -3.96 -15.06
CA HIS A 258 -4.23 -3.51 -15.85
C HIS A 258 -3.99 -1.99 -15.87
N LEU A 259 -4.36 -1.29 -14.80
CA LEU A 259 -4.28 0.17 -14.77
C LEU A 259 -2.80 0.57 -14.75
N ALA A 260 -2.45 1.57 -15.55
CA ALA A 260 -1.09 2.13 -15.57
C ALA A 260 -0.99 3.45 -14.80
N ILE A 261 -2.10 3.92 -14.22
CA ILE A 261 -2.27 5.32 -13.85
C ILE A 261 -1.49 5.71 -12.59
N GLY A 262 -1.32 4.79 -11.62
CA GLY A 262 -0.38 4.96 -10.51
C GLY A 262 1.05 5.22 -11.01
N GLY A 263 1.54 4.38 -11.92
CA GLY A 263 2.89 4.52 -12.47
C GLY A 263 3.09 5.73 -13.38
N ILE A 264 2.06 6.16 -14.13
CA ILE A 264 2.07 7.46 -14.84
C ILE A 264 2.24 8.60 -13.83
N TYR A 265 1.53 8.53 -12.71
CA TYR A 265 1.53 9.57 -11.68
C TYR A 265 2.91 9.68 -10.99
N ASP A 266 3.49 8.57 -10.57
CA ASP A 266 4.85 8.52 -9.99
C ASP A 266 5.90 8.99 -10.99
N TYR A 267 5.79 8.57 -12.25
CA TYR A 267 6.73 9.00 -13.29
C TYR A 267 6.70 10.51 -13.51
N VAL A 268 5.51 11.12 -13.59
CA VAL A 268 5.39 12.58 -13.73
C VAL A 268 5.94 13.30 -12.50
N ALA A 269 5.64 12.82 -11.29
CA ALA A 269 6.18 13.39 -10.06
C ALA A 269 7.72 13.36 -10.05
N TRP A 270 8.32 12.25 -10.45
CA TRP A 270 9.77 12.11 -10.60
C TRP A 270 10.34 13.05 -11.66
N LYS A 271 9.71 13.15 -12.84
CA LYS A 271 10.16 14.04 -13.92
C LYS A 271 10.09 15.53 -13.56
N LEU A 272 9.20 15.91 -12.66
CA LEU A 272 9.10 17.26 -12.09
C LEU A 272 10.06 17.49 -10.90
N GLY A 273 10.86 16.49 -10.51
CA GLY A 273 11.82 16.60 -9.41
C GLY A 273 11.21 16.49 -8.01
N LEU A 274 9.97 16.01 -7.88
CA LEU A 274 9.27 15.94 -6.58
C LEU A 274 9.76 14.81 -5.66
N GLY A 275 10.51 13.85 -6.23
CA GLY A 275 11.09 12.70 -5.55
C GLY A 275 10.71 11.39 -6.22
N ALA A 276 11.60 10.39 -6.15
CA ALA A 276 11.37 9.05 -6.70
C ALA A 276 10.46 8.20 -5.79
N THR A 277 10.49 8.46 -4.47
CA THR A 277 9.59 7.86 -3.46
C THR A 277 8.78 8.96 -2.78
N GLY A 278 7.47 8.75 -2.61
CA GLY A 278 6.56 9.74 -2.02
C GLY A 278 6.26 10.99 -2.88
N GLY A 279 6.70 11.02 -4.15
CA GLY A 279 6.47 12.13 -5.07
C GLY A 279 5.00 12.34 -5.44
N ALA A 280 4.21 11.26 -5.49
CA ALA A 280 2.78 11.30 -5.82
C ALA A 280 2.00 12.28 -4.93
N GLY A 281 2.16 12.22 -3.61
CA GLY A 281 1.45 13.13 -2.70
C GLY A 281 1.74 14.61 -2.97
N LYS A 282 2.97 14.94 -3.39
CA LYS A 282 3.35 16.31 -3.78
C LYS A 282 2.77 16.70 -5.13
N LEU A 283 2.73 15.79 -6.10
CA LEU A 283 2.09 16.03 -7.40
C LEU A 283 0.60 16.34 -7.21
N MET A 284 -0.06 15.61 -6.30
CA MET A 284 -1.44 15.88 -5.91
C MET A 284 -1.61 17.26 -5.29
N GLY A 285 -0.68 17.68 -4.42
CA GLY A 285 -0.67 19.02 -3.83
C GLY A 285 -0.37 20.14 -4.84
N LEU A 286 0.38 19.84 -5.91
CA LEU A 286 0.70 20.79 -6.97
C LEU A 286 -0.44 20.99 -7.97
N ALA A 287 -1.24 19.95 -8.23
CA ALA A 287 -2.30 19.97 -9.24
C ALA A 287 -3.31 21.14 -9.10
N PRO A 288 -3.75 21.57 -7.90
CA PRO A 288 -4.66 22.71 -7.74
C PRO A 288 -4.11 24.07 -8.17
N TYR A 289 -2.80 24.22 -8.33
CA TYR A 289 -2.17 25.46 -8.81
C TYR A 289 -2.27 25.65 -10.32
N GLY A 290 -2.66 24.60 -11.06
CA GLY A 290 -2.69 24.60 -12.52
C GLY A 290 -4.09 24.39 -13.10
N LYS A 291 -4.12 24.21 -14.42
CA LYS A 291 -5.29 23.87 -15.23
C LYS A 291 -4.99 22.63 -16.06
N PRO A 292 -5.94 21.70 -16.23
CA PRO A 292 -5.72 20.44 -16.95
C PRO A 292 -5.69 20.63 -18.49
N ARG A 293 -4.82 21.50 -18.99
CA ARG A 293 -4.78 21.91 -20.41
C ARG A 293 -4.26 20.83 -21.35
N PHE A 294 -3.42 19.92 -20.85
CA PHE A 294 -2.83 18.83 -21.63
C PHE A 294 -3.68 17.55 -21.58
N PHE A 295 -4.71 17.50 -20.72
CA PHE A 295 -5.64 16.39 -20.65
C PHE A 295 -6.41 16.22 -21.97
N ARG A 296 -6.49 14.97 -22.43
CA ARG A 296 -7.36 14.55 -23.56
C ARG A 296 -8.02 13.24 -23.18
N ARG A 297 -9.34 13.16 -23.36
CA ARG A 297 -10.16 11.99 -22.99
C ARG A 297 -9.67 10.68 -23.63
N ARG A 298 -9.05 10.74 -24.81
CA ARG A 298 -8.51 9.54 -25.49
C ARG A 298 -7.53 8.76 -24.62
N PHE A 299 -6.80 9.39 -23.70
CA PHE A 299 -5.81 8.70 -22.87
C PHE A 299 -6.42 8.01 -21.63
N VAL A 300 -7.71 8.23 -21.36
CA VAL A 300 -8.42 7.59 -20.26
C VAL A 300 -8.52 6.09 -20.54
N GLY A 301 -8.10 5.27 -19.59
CA GLY A 301 -8.09 3.82 -19.74
C GLY A 301 -6.97 3.14 -18.95
N ASN A 302 -6.73 1.88 -19.27
CA ASN A 302 -5.67 1.06 -18.70
C ASN A 302 -4.46 0.93 -19.66
N TRP A 303 -3.49 0.08 -19.32
CA TRP A 303 -2.30 -0.18 -20.15
C TRP A 303 -2.66 -0.54 -21.61
N PHE A 304 -3.66 -1.40 -21.82
CA PHE A 304 -4.03 -1.88 -23.16
C PHE A 304 -4.81 -0.85 -23.97
N ASP A 305 -5.66 -0.06 -23.32
CA ASP A 305 -6.31 1.10 -23.95
C ASP A 305 -5.25 2.12 -24.42
N ASN A 306 -4.22 2.34 -23.60
CA ASN A 306 -3.13 3.26 -23.89
C ASN A 306 -2.18 2.73 -24.97
N ARG A 307 -1.91 1.41 -25.01
CA ARG A 307 -1.11 0.76 -26.07
C ARG A 307 -1.72 0.95 -27.46
N ALA A 308 -3.05 0.97 -27.57
CA ALA A 308 -3.74 1.24 -28.83
C ALA A 308 -3.46 2.67 -29.37
N ILE A 309 -2.98 3.58 -28.52
CA ILE A 309 -2.72 4.99 -28.84
C ILE A 309 -1.23 5.25 -29.00
N PHE A 310 -0.42 4.75 -28.06
CA PHE A 310 1.02 4.99 -28.00
C PHE A 310 1.85 3.91 -28.68
N GLY A 311 1.22 2.86 -29.22
CA GLY A 311 1.92 1.68 -29.74
C GLY A 311 2.63 0.93 -28.63
N ASP A 312 3.83 0.43 -28.90
CA ASP A 312 4.59 -0.38 -27.92
C ASP A 312 5.30 0.46 -26.84
N GLN A 313 5.15 1.79 -26.85
CA GLN A 313 5.70 2.64 -25.81
C GLN A 313 4.90 2.51 -24.50
N ALA A 314 5.61 2.42 -23.36
CA ALA A 314 4.98 2.43 -22.05
C ALA A 314 4.17 3.74 -21.81
N PRO A 315 2.98 3.69 -21.19
CA PRO A 315 2.11 4.84 -21.01
C PRO A 315 2.74 6.01 -20.24
N ALA A 316 3.55 5.74 -19.22
CA ALA A 316 4.16 6.77 -18.37
C ALA A 316 5.11 7.71 -19.14
N PRO A 317 6.16 7.23 -19.85
CA PRO A 317 6.96 8.07 -20.73
C PRO A 317 6.14 8.75 -21.84
N ALA A 318 5.17 8.05 -22.42
CA ALA A 318 4.36 8.57 -23.51
C ALA A 318 3.49 9.76 -23.07
N TRP A 319 2.88 9.67 -21.88
CA TRP A 319 2.10 10.75 -21.28
C TRP A 319 2.95 11.99 -20.98
N TRP A 320 4.15 11.79 -20.41
CA TRP A 320 5.09 12.88 -20.17
C TRP A 320 5.48 13.59 -21.47
N GLN A 321 5.84 12.83 -22.51
CA GLN A 321 6.20 13.38 -23.82
C GLN A 321 5.04 14.16 -24.44
N HIS A 322 3.81 13.64 -24.35
CA HIS A 322 2.60 14.35 -24.78
C HIS A 322 2.46 15.70 -24.07
N CYS A 323 2.56 15.74 -22.74
CA CYS A 323 2.43 16.99 -21.99
C CYS A 323 3.52 18.02 -22.38
N VAL A 324 4.78 17.59 -22.51
CA VAL A 324 5.88 18.46 -22.91
C VAL A 324 5.71 18.97 -24.35
N ALA A 325 5.21 18.13 -25.26
CA ALA A 325 4.96 18.52 -26.65
C ALA A 325 3.84 19.58 -26.73
N GLU A 326 2.75 19.39 -26.00
CA GLU A 326 1.66 20.38 -25.95
C GLU A 326 2.11 21.68 -25.27
N ALA A 327 2.92 21.63 -24.21
CA ALA A 327 3.49 22.82 -23.58
C ALA A 327 4.39 23.62 -24.54
N ARG A 328 5.21 22.95 -25.36
CA ARG A 328 6.01 23.60 -26.40
C ARG A 328 5.13 24.26 -27.47
N ARG A 329 4.06 23.56 -27.89
CA ARG A 329 3.11 24.06 -28.88
C ARG A 329 2.38 25.31 -28.38
N ASP A 330 2.01 25.33 -27.11
CA ASP A 330 1.34 26.45 -26.45
C ASP A 330 2.33 27.54 -25.97
N ALA A 331 3.61 27.45 -26.36
CA ALA A 331 4.66 28.44 -26.09
C ALA A 331 4.90 28.74 -24.59
N TYR A 332 4.84 27.72 -23.73
CA TYR A 332 5.28 27.84 -22.34
C TYR A 332 6.78 28.13 -22.25
N ASP A 333 7.20 28.80 -21.17
CA ASP A 333 8.63 28.93 -20.84
C ASP A 333 9.19 27.58 -20.37
N MET A 334 9.88 26.91 -21.30
CA MET A 334 10.48 25.60 -21.04
C MET A 334 11.68 25.67 -20.07
N THR A 335 12.20 26.85 -19.77
CA THR A 335 13.31 27.01 -18.81
C THR A 335 12.87 26.83 -17.35
N GLU A 336 11.55 26.86 -17.09
CA GLU A 336 10.97 26.67 -15.76
C GLU A 336 10.53 25.23 -15.49
N LEU A 337 10.52 24.37 -16.52
CA LEU A 337 10.11 22.98 -16.41
C LEU A 337 11.00 22.23 -15.41
N ALA A 338 10.37 21.61 -14.40
CA ALA A 338 11.03 20.83 -13.36
C ALA A 338 12.11 21.59 -12.55
N VAL A 339 12.05 22.92 -12.51
CA VAL A 339 12.89 23.73 -11.62
C VAL A 339 12.19 23.85 -10.27
N ILE A 340 12.77 23.28 -9.22
CA ILE A 340 12.13 23.17 -7.89
C ILE A 340 11.74 24.53 -7.30
N ASP A 341 12.61 25.54 -7.41
CA ASP A 341 12.31 26.90 -6.93
C ASP A 341 11.17 27.58 -7.71
N LYS A 342 10.80 27.02 -8.87
CA LYS A 342 9.70 27.45 -9.74
C LYS A 342 8.65 26.36 -9.92
N ILE A 343 8.50 25.46 -8.96
CA ILE A 343 7.63 24.28 -9.14
C ILE A 343 6.15 24.65 -9.33
N THR A 344 5.73 25.82 -8.86
CA THR A 344 4.38 26.36 -9.06
C THR A 344 4.22 27.14 -10.36
N ALA A 345 5.26 27.26 -11.19
CA ALA A 345 5.16 27.89 -12.51
C ALA A 345 4.11 27.19 -13.39
N PRO A 346 3.42 27.92 -14.29
CA PRO A 346 2.28 27.39 -15.05
C PRO A 346 2.56 26.07 -15.78
N ILE A 347 3.76 25.87 -16.34
CA ILE A 347 4.09 24.62 -17.04
C ILE A 347 4.04 23.39 -16.11
N ASN A 348 4.62 23.51 -14.91
CA ASN A 348 4.70 22.42 -13.93
C ASN A 348 3.32 22.14 -13.33
N ALA A 349 2.61 23.22 -12.95
CA ALA A 349 1.29 23.15 -12.38
C ALA A 349 0.25 22.59 -13.38
N ASP A 350 0.31 22.98 -14.66
CA ASP A 350 -0.61 22.47 -15.69
C ASP A 350 -0.32 21.02 -16.07
N ILE A 351 0.95 20.57 -16.04
CA ILE A 351 1.32 19.14 -16.16
C ILE A 351 0.72 18.35 -14.99
N ALA A 352 0.89 18.83 -13.75
CA ALA A 352 0.33 18.19 -12.56
C ALA A 352 -1.20 18.12 -12.62
N ALA A 353 -1.87 19.24 -12.94
CA ALA A 353 -3.32 19.31 -13.08
C ALA A 353 -3.85 18.38 -14.19
N SER A 354 -3.17 18.33 -15.34
CA SER A 354 -3.56 17.46 -16.45
C SER A 354 -3.39 15.98 -16.08
N THR A 355 -2.33 15.65 -15.35
CA THR A 355 -2.05 14.28 -14.88
C THR A 355 -3.05 13.85 -13.81
N GLN A 356 -3.38 14.74 -12.87
CA GLN A 356 -4.44 14.52 -11.88
C GLN A 356 -5.80 14.30 -12.57
N LYS A 357 -6.13 15.10 -13.59
CA LYS A 357 -7.38 14.90 -14.34
C LYS A 357 -7.41 13.57 -15.08
N LEU A 358 -6.29 13.16 -15.68
CA LEU A 358 -6.16 11.83 -16.30
C LEU A 358 -6.34 10.73 -15.25
N PHE A 359 -5.73 10.90 -14.07
CA PHE A 359 -5.85 9.96 -12.96
C PHE A 359 -7.30 9.74 -12.58
N GLU A 360 -8.02 10.82 -12.27
CA GLU A 360 -9.40 10.74 -11.82
C GLU A 360 -10.32 10.10 -12.87
N GLU A 361 -10.17 10.44 -14.15
CA GLU A 361 -11.02 9.90 -15.21
C GLU A 361 -10.74 8.41 -15.48
N SER A 362 -9.47 7.99 -15.46
CA SER A 362 -9.11 6.56 -15.59
C SER A 362 -9.55 5.74 -14.38
N TYR A 363 -9.42 6.32 -13.17
CA TYR A 363 -9.84 5.66 -11.94
C TYR A 363 -11.37 5.49 -11.89
N LEU A 364 -12.14 6.53 -12.23
CA LEU A 364 -13.60 6.42 -12.35
C LEU A 364 -14.02 5.41 -13.42
N HIS A 365 -13.36 5.39 -14.59
CA HIS A 365 -13.66 4.41 -15.61
C HIS A 365 -13.43 2.97 -15.10
N SER A 366 -12.39 2.75 -14.29
CA SER A 366 -12.14 1.44 -13.69
C SER A 366 -13.19 1.04 -12.64
N VAL A 367 -13.70 2.00 -11.86
CA VAL A 367 -14.79 1.78 -10.90
C VAL A 367 -16.09 1.41 -11.63
N ASP A 368 -16.39 2.09 -12.74
CA ASP A 368 -17.53 1.74 -13.58
C ASP A 368 -17.37 0.35 -14.22
N THR A 369 -16.16 0.02 -14.68
CA THR A 369 -15.85 -1.32 -15.19
C THR A 369 -16.05 -2.40 -14.12
N LEU A 370 -15.57 -2.17 -12.89
CA LEU A 370 -15.78 -3.09 -11.76
C LEU A 370 -17.26 -3.34 -11.52
N ARG A 371 -18.07 -2.27 -11.51
CA ARG A 371 -19.52 -2.39 -11.41
C ARG A 371 -20.10 -3.24 -12.54
N SER A 372 -19.73 -2.99 -13.80
CA SER A 372 -20.25 -3.77 -14.93
C SER A 372 -19.87 -5.25 -14.85
N VAL A 373 -18.65 -5.57 -14.41
CA VAL A 373 -18.23 -6.96 -14.16
C VAL A 373 -19.13 -7.62 -13.11
N LEU A 374 -19.46 -6.93 -12.01
CA LEU A 374 -20.37 -7.45 -11.00
C LEU A 374 -21.77 -7.70 -11.56
N GLU A 375 -22.34 -6.71 -12.27
CA GLU A 375 -23.68 -6.82 -12.86
C GLU A 375 -23.77 -7.98 -13.87
N ASN A 376 -22.76 -8.16 -14.72
CA ASN A 376 -22.68 -9.29 -15.67
C ASN A 376 -22.47 -10.65 -14.98
N THR A 377 -22.04 -10.64 -13.72
CA THR A 377 -21.89 -11.84 -12.90
C THR A 377 -23.15 -12.10 -12.05
N GLY A 378 -24.14 -11.19 -12.07
CA GLY A 378 -25.33 -11.26 -11.23
C GLY A 378 -25.07 -10.88 -9.77
N LEU A 379 -23.98 -10.15 -9.50
CA LEU A 379 -23.60 -9.67 -8.17
C LEU A 379 -24.01 -8.21 -8.02
N TYR A 380 -24.54 -7.85 -6.85
CA TYR A 380 -25.04 -6.50 -6.60
C TYR A 380 -24.59 -6.00 -5.24
N THR A 381 -23.96 -4.82 -5.23
CA THR A 381 -23.60 -4.12 -4.01
C THR A 381 -23.60 -2.61 -4.24
N ARG A 382 -23.83 -1.86 -3.17
CA ARG A 382 -23.72 -0.39 -3.13
C ARG A 382 -22.45 0.08 -2.44
N ASN A 383 -21.62 -0.86 -2.00
CA ASN A 383 -20.43 -0.63 -1.21
C ASN A 383 -19.19 -0.84 -2.09
N ILE A 384 -18.23 0.08 -1.99
CA ILE A 384 -16.91 -0.09 -2.60
C ILE A 384 -15.82 0.18 -1.57
N CYS A 385 -14.80 -0.66 -1.61
CA CYS A 385 -13.56 -0.56 -0.87
C CYS A 385 -12.44 -0.19 -1.85
N LEU A 386 -11.65 0.85 -1.55
CA LEU A 386 -10.53 1.28 -2.37
C LEU A 386 -9.23 1.08 -1.57
N SER A 387 -8.27 0.33 -2.13
CA SER A 387 -6.99 0.04 -1.50
C SER A 387 -5.85 0.04 -2.52
N GLY A 388 -4.61 -0.09 -2.05
CA GLY A 388 -3.38 0.19 -2.79
C GLY A 388 -2.97 1.66 -2.70
N GLY A 389 -1.69 1.97 -2.95
CA GLY A 389 -1.15 3.32 -2.75
C GLY A 389 -1.87 4.42 -3.55
N THR A 390 -2.54 4.06 -4.64
CA THR A 390 -3.36 4.99 -5.43
C THR A 390 -4.62 5.46 -4.71
N ALA A 391 -5.12 4.69 -3.73
CA ALA A 391 -6.25 5.08 -2.88
C ALA A 391 -5.89 6.18 -1.87
N LEU A 392 -4.62 6.60 -1.77
CA LEU A 392 -4.24 7.82 -1.04
C LEU A 392 -4.63 9.12 -1.78
N ASN A 393 -5.12 9.03 -3.02
CA ASN A 393 -5.56 10.18 -3.82
C ASN A 393 -6.98 10.65 -3.39
N CYS A 394 -7.04 11.47 -2.33
CA CYS A 394 -8.30 11.96 -1.76
C CYS A 394 -9.23 12.67 -2.77
N PRO A 395 -8.75 13.50 -3.72
CA PRO A 395 -9.61 14.09 -4.74
C PRO A 395 -10.30 13.03 -5.62
N SER A 396 -9.57 11.98 -6.03
CA SER A 396 -10.15 10.88 -6.83
C SER A 396 -11.17 10.09 -6.03
N ASN A 397 -10.89 9.78 -4.76
CA ASN A 397 -11.85 9.10 -3.87
C ASN A 397 -13.13 9.93 -3.68
N THR A 398 -12.99 11.25 -3.59
CA THR A 398 -14.13 12.17 -3.50
C THR A 398 -14.99 12.11 -4.76
N ARG A 399 -14.37 12.03 -5.93
CA ARG A 399 -15.10 11.83 -7.19
C ARG A 399 -15.79 10.47 -7.24
N VAL A 400 -15.14 9.39 -6.79
CA VAL A 400 -15.80 8.07 -6.69
C VAL A 400 -17.04 8.15 -5.79
N PHE A 401 -16.95 8.80 -4.63
CA PHE A 401 -18.07 8.98 -3.72
C PHE A 401 -19.23 9.79 -4.31
N ASN A 402 -18.92 10.85 -5.08
CA ASN A 402 -19.93 11.76 -5.63
C ASN A 402 -20.52 11.31 -6.98
N GLU A 403 -19.73 10.65 -7.83
CA GLU A 403 -20.04 10.42 -9.25
C GLU A 403 -20.30 8.95 -9.59
N SER A 404 -19.77 7.99 -8.82
CA SER A 404 -20.02 6.57 -9.07
C SER A 404 -21.39 6.13 -8.56
N ALA A 405 -21.82 4.93 -8.94
CA ALA A 405 -23.05 4.35 -8.42
C ALA A 405 -22.90 3.68 -7.04
N PHE A 406 -21.68 3.61 -6.50
CA PHE A 406 -21.46 3.13 -5.15
C PHE A 406 -21.76 4.25 -4.16
N THR A 407 -22.78 4.05 -3.33
CA THR A 407 -23.23 5.06 -2.34
C THR A 407 -22.47 5.01 -1.02
N ARG A 408 -21.61 4.00 -0.84
CA ARG A 408 -20.81 3.79 0.37
C ARG A 408 -19.38 3.46 -0.06
N VAL A 409 -18.47 4.40 0.19
CA VAL A 409 -17.05 4.25 -0.11
C VAL A 409 -16.31 4.06 1.20
N PHE A 410 -15.43 3.06 1.26
CA PHE A 410 -14.50 2.84 2.36
C PHE A 410 -13.06 2.84 1.86
N VAL A 411 -12.19 3.53 2.59
CA VAL A 411 -10.74 3.57 2.37
C VAL A 411 -10.12 3.47 3.76
N GLU A 412 -9.27 2.48 3.98
CA GLU A 412 -8.56 2.30 5.23
C GLU A 412 -7.41 3.30 5.39
N PRO A 413 -7.04 3.70 6.62
CA PRO A 413 -5.97 4.70 6.84
C PRO A 413 -4.60 4.31 6.26
N GLY A 414 -4.27 3.01 6.30
CA GLY A 414 -3.06 2.44 5.70
C GLY A 414 -3.39 1.70 4.40
N CYS A 415 -4.04 2.37 3.45
CA CYS A 415 -4.42 1.75 2.17
C CYS A 415 -3.24 1.49 1.23
N ASP A 416 -2.09 2.14 1.47
CA ASP A 416 -0.81 1.79 0.84
C ASP A 416 -0.21 0.51 1.47
N ASP A 417 1.05 0.21 1.13
CA ASP A 417 1.76 -0.98 1.60
C ASP A 417 1.84 -1.09 3.13
N SER A 418 1.63 0.01 3.85
CA SER A 418 1.59 0.00 5.31
C SER A 418 0.48 -0.93 5.86
N GLY A 419 -0.64 -1.11 5.16
CA GLY A 419 -1.74 -1.98 5.60
C GLY A 419 -1.49 -3.47 5.43
N LEU A 420 -0.47 -3.88 4.66
CA LEU A 420 -0.34 -5.24 4.15
C LEU A 420 -0.09 -6.30 5.22
N ALA A 421 0.66 -5.97 6.28
CA ALA A 421 0.89 -6.91 7.39
C ALA A 421 -0.44 -7.31 8.05
N ILE A 422 -1.36 -6.36 8.19
CA ILE A 422 -2.70 -6.61 8.74
C ILE A 422 -3.56 -7.34 7.70
N GLY A 423 -3.51 -6.90 6.45
CA GLY A 423 -4.21 -7.53 5.34
C GLY A 423 -3.87 -9.01 5.16
N ALA A 424 -2.59 -9.37 5.24
CA ALA A 424 -2.13 -10.75 5.16
C ALA A 424 -2.69 -11.60 6.31
N ALA A 425 -2.66 -11.08 7.54
CA ALA A 425 -3.23 -11.78 8.70
C ALA A 425 -4.74 -12.00 8.57
N PHE A 426 -5.49 -10.98 8.13
CA PHE A 426 -6.93 -11.13 7.89
C PHE A 426 -7.27 -12.06 6.72
N PHE A 427 -6.51 -11.99 5.63
CA PHE A 427 -6.69 -12.92 4.51
C PHE A 427 -6.48 -14.36 4.97
N LEU A 428 -5.44 -14.62 5.75
CA LEU A 428 -5.20 -15.93 6.34
C LEU A 428 -6.35 -16.36 7.26
N GLU A 429 -6.75 -15.52 8.21
CA GLU A 429 -7.80 -15.87 9.19
C GLU A 429 -9.15 -16.15 8.51
N HIS A 430 -9.63 -15.23 7.69
CA HIS A 430 -11.01 -15.24 7.22
C HIS A 430 -11.18 -15.92 5.87
N ASN A 431 -10.24 -15.69 4.95
CA ASN A 431 -10.31 -16.26 3.62
C ASN A 431 -9.70 -17.67 3.60
N VAL A 432 -8.51 -17.89 4.15
CA VAL A 432 -7.85 -19.22 4.04
C VAL A 432 -8.37 -20.21 5.09
N LEU A 433 -8.38 -19.82 6.37
CA LEU A 433 -8.78 -20.67 7.49
C LEU A 433 -10.30 -20.71 7.72
N ASP A 434 -11.05 -20.07 6.81
CA ASP A 434 -12.49 -19.97 6.80
C ASP A 434 -13.13 -19.49 8.12
N ARG A 435 -12.40 -18.73 8.94
CA ARG A 435 -12.96 -18.19 10.18
C ARG A 435 -13.99 -17.11 9.87
N PRO A 436 -15.11 -17.05 10.61
CA PRO A 436 -16.07 -15.97 10.47
C PRO A 436 -15.37 -14.62 10.61
N CYS A 437 -15.65 -13.71 9.69
CA CYS A 437 -15.27 -12.31 9.87
C CYS A 437 -16.16 -11.73 10.97
N PRO A 438 -15.61 -11.31 12.11
CA PRO A 438 -16.43 -10.62 13.10
C PRO A 438 -16.86 -9.27 12.51
N ALA A 439 -18.06 -8.79 12.87
CA ALA A 439 -18.58 -7.48 12.43
C ALA A 439 -17.82 -6.35 13.14
N VAL A 440 -16.51 -6.24 12.89
CA VAL A 440 -15.62 -5.36 13.66
C VAL A 440 -15.47 -4.04 12.91
N ARG A 441 -16.01 -2.99 13.50
CA ARG A 441 -15.38 -1.67 13.43
C ARG A 441 -14.44 -1.62 14.62
N SER A 442 -13.13 -1.74 14.38
CA SER A 442 -12.18 -1.60 15.48
C SER A 442 -12.36 -0.21 16.08
N ALA A 443 -12.73 -0.12 17.36
CA ALA A 443 -12.85 1.15 18.06
C ALA A 443 -11.50 1.91 18.06
N ASP A 444 -10.40 1.19 17.86
CA ASP A 444 -9.04 1.69 17.93
C ASP A 444 -8.48 2.14 16.57
N LEU A 445 -9.18 1.96 15.44
CA LEU A 445 -8.73 2.55 14.16
C LEU A 445 -8.88 4.08 14.22
N PRO A 446 -7.86 4.88 13.84
CA PRO A 446 -6.59 4.51 13.20
C PRO A 446 -5.41 4.26 14.15
N PHE A 447 -5.61 4.33 15.47
CA PHE A 447 -4.58 4.32 16.52
C PHE A 447 -4.09 2.90 16.89
N LEU A 448 -3.62 2.15 15.90
CA LEU A 448 -3.11 0.78 16.10
C LEU A 448 -1.58 0.69 16.26
N GLY A 449 -0.89 1.82 16.08
CA GLY A 449 0.56 1.87 16.08
C GLY A 449 1.19 1.67 17.46
N VAL A 450 2.45 2.07 17.55
CA VAL A 450 3.28 1.86 18.74
C VAL A 450 2.80 2.73 19.89
N MET A 451 2.62 2.11 21.06
CA MET A 451 2.48 2.81 22.33
C MET A 451 3.86 2.94 22.98
N HIS A 452 4.19 4.15 23.42
CA HIS A 452 5.35 4.40 24.25
C HIS A 452 4.94 4.45 25.73
N PRO A 453 5.71 3.85 26.65
CA PRO A 453 5.46 4.02 28.07
C PRO A 453 5.67 5.48 28.46
N LYS A 454 4.96 5.92 29.52
CA LYS A 454 5.05 7.30 30.01
C LYS A 454 6.47 7.70 30.43
N SER A 455 7.27 6.72 30.88
CA SER A 455 8.69 6.91 31.22
C SER A 455 9.50 7.49 30.05
N ASP A 456 9.22 7.09 28.80
CA ASP A 456 9.92 7.62 27.62
C ASP A 456 9.74 9.15 27.52
N THR A 457 8.53 9.65 27.83
CA THR A 457 8.25 11.09 27.82
C THR A 457 8.93 11.81 28.97
N ASP A 458 8.93 11.23 30.17
CA ASP A 458 9.60 11.81 31.34
C ASP A 458 11.14 11.88 31.11
N GLU A 459 11.74 10.83 30.55
CA GLU A 459 13.16 10.80 30.17
C GLU A 459 13.50 11.80 29.07
N ALA A 460 12.66 11.88 28.03
CA ALA A 460 12.84 12.86 26.96
C ALA A 460 12.77 14.30 27.47
N LEU A 461 11.81 14.63 28.36
CA LEU A 461 11.70 15.95 28.98
C LEU A 461 12.90 16.28 29.86
N ALA A 462 13.41 15.31 30.63
CA ALA A 462 14.60 15.49 31.44
C ALA A 462 15.84 15.81 30.60
N ALA A 463 15.98 15.16 29.43
CA ALA A 463 17.11 15.36 28.52
C ALA A 463 17.15 16.76 27.85
N VAL A 464 16.03 17.50 27.86
CA VAL A 464 15.93 18.85 27.27
C VAL A 464 15.46 19.90 28.27
N ALA A 465 15.60 19.63 29.57
CA ALA A 465 15.06 20.48 30.65
C ALA A 465 15.65 21.91 30.67
N ASP A 466 16.82 22.12 30.08
CA ASP A 466 17.46 23.43 29.90
C ASP A 466 16.88 24.23 28.73
N ARG A 467 16.10 23.58 27.86
CA ARG A 467 15.57 24.15 26.61
C ARG A 467 14.05 24.27 26.58
N VAL A 468 13.33 23.56 27.45
CA VAL A 468 11.86 23.55 27.48
C VAL A 468 11.33 23.83 28.88
N VAL A 469 10.22 24.56 28.96
CA VAL A 469 9.44 24.69 30.19
C VAL A 469 8.40 23.56 30.20
N SER A 470 8.41 22.74 31.25
CA SER A 470 7.45 21.64 31.41
C SER A 470 6.37 22.04 32.43
N GLU A 471 5.12 21.93 32.00
CA GLU A 471 3.95 22.12 32.86
C GLU A 471 3.06 20.88 32.80
N ARG A 472 2.32 20.64 33.90
CA ARG A 472 1.33 19.55 34.00
C ARG A 472 -0.05 20.15 34.27
N PRO A 473 -0.70 20.73 33.26
CA PRO A 473 -2.03 21.31 33.43
C PRO A 473 -3.05 20.22 33.79
N ARG A 474 -4.05 20.58 34.59
CA ARG A 474 -5.14 19.66 34.95
C ARG A 474 -6.06 19.36 33.75
N ASP A 475 -6.21 20.34 32.86
CA ASP A 475 -7.00 20.25 31.64
C ASP A 475 -6.09 20.50 30.43
N LEU A 476 -5.53 19.41 29.89
CA LEU A 476 -4.66 19.46 28.71
C LEU A 476 -5.40 19.97 27.47
N VAL A 477 -6.65 19.53 27.28
CA VAL A 477 -7.46 19.89 26.12
C VAL A 477 -7.84 21.37 26.17
N GLY A 478 -8.29 21.87 27.31
CA GLY A 478 -8.57 23.28 27.51
C GLY A 478 -7.35 24.17 27.33
N SER A 479 -6.17 23.72 27.79
CA SER A 479 -4.90 24.44 27.59
C SER A 479 -4.53 24.52 26.11
N ALA A 480 -4.63 23.40 25.37
CA ALA A 480 -4.39 23.38 23.95
C ALA A 480 -5.38 24.25 23.15
N ALA A 481 -6.66 24.23 23.53
CA ALA A 481 -7.66 25.11 22.92
C ALA A 481 -7.33 26.60 23.15
N ALA A 482 -6.88 26.97 24.34
CA ALA A 482 -6.45 28.33 24.65
C ALA A 482 -5.21 28.74 23.82
N ASP A 483 -4.24 27.84 23.66
CA ASP A 483 -3.06 28.06 22.83
C ASP A 483 -3.42 28.25 21.34
N LEU A 484 -4.32 27.42 20.79
CA LEU A 484 -4.83 27.59 19.41
C LEU A 484 -5.58 28.91 19.25
N MET A 485 -6.41 29.30 20.23
CA MET A 485 -7.13 30.58 20.22
C MET A 485 -6.18 31.79 20.29
N ALA A 486 -4.98 31.60 20.84
CA ALA A 486 -3.90 32.57 20.85
C ALA A 486 -2.98 32.46 19.61
N ASP A 487 -3.43 31.76 18.56
CA ASP A 487 -2.72 31.53 17.30
C ASP A 487 -1.33 30.88 17.48
N ARG A 488 -1.17 30.01 18.48
CA ARG A 488 0.05 29.21 18.67
C ARG A 488 -0.02 27.92 17.85
N VAL A 489 1.17 27.41 17.51
CA VAL A 489 1.34 26.08 16.87
C VAL A 489 1.59 25.06 17.98
N ILE A 490 0.88 23.93 17.94
CA ILE A 490 0.94 22.89 18.96
C ILE A 490 1.42 21.59 18.32
N ALA A 491 2.47 20.99 18.87
CA ALA A 491 2.78 19.58 18.59
C ALA A 491 2.02 18.70 19.60
N TRP A 492 1.18 17.80 19.11
CA TRP A 492 0.36 16.90 19.91
C TRP A 492 0.87 15.46 19.82
N TYR A 493 1.11 14.87 20.99
CA TYR A 493 1.63 13.52 21.15
C TYR A 493 0.79 12.77 22.20
N GLU A 494 0.00 11.79 21.77
CA GLU A 494 -0.91 11.06 22.65
C GLU A 494 -1.05 9.59 22.23
N GLY A 495 -1.17 8.69 23.21
CA GLY A 495 -1.53 7.30 22.99
C GLY A 495 -0.70 6.56 21.91
N ARG A 496 -1.37 5.62 21.24
CA ARG A 496 -0.81 4.85 20.12
C ARG A 496 -0.73 5.69 18.86
N SER A 497 0.33 5.56 18.07
CA SER A 497 0.37 6.28 16.78
C SER A 497 -0.69 5.78 15.81
N GLU A 498 -1.03 6.64 14.85
CA GLU A 498 -1.86 6.32 13.70
C GLU A 498 -1.21 5.25 12.79
N VAL A 499 -2.05 4.54 12.04
CA VAL A 499 -1.65 3.72 10.88
C VAL A 499 -1.60 4.59 9.63
N GLY A 500 -0.64 4.31 8.74
CA GLY A 500 -0.53 4.96 7.45
C GLY A 500 0.17 6.32 7.50
N PRO A 501 0.10 7.10 6.40
CA PRO A 501 0.93 8.29 6.20
C PRO A 501 0.33 9.57 6.80
N ARG A 502 -0.91 9.55 7.31
CA ARG A 502 -1.61 10.76 7.80
C ARG A 502 -1.56 10.84 9.33
N ALA A 503 -1.24 12.03 9.83
CA ALA A 503 -1.47 12.39 11.22
C ALA A 503 -2.98 12.60 11.43
N LEU A 504 -3.57 11.98 12.46
CA LEU A 504 -5.00 11.97 12.75
C LEU A 504 -5.29 12.25 14.23
N GLY A 505 -4.42 13.04 14.86
CA GLY A 505 -4.61 13.58 16.20
C GLY A 505 -3.75 12.96 17.30
N HIS A 506 -2.91 11.95 17.03
CA HIS A 506 -2.02 11.36 18.03
C HIS A 506 -0.55 11.69 17.80
N ARG A 507 -0.12 11.96 16.56
CA ARG A 507 1.20 12.48 16.20
C ARG A 507 1.06 13.68 15.26
N SER A 508 0.49 14.76 15.77
CA SER A 508 -0.01 15.86 14.93
C SER A 508 0.61 17.21 15.26
N ILE A 509 0.61 18.11 14.29
CA ILE A 509 0.85 19.54 14.50
C ILE A 509 -0.47 20.26 14.24
N PHE A 510 -0.95 21.03 15.21
CA PHE A 510 -2.15 21.83 15.12
C PHE A 510 -1.81 23.32 15.02
N CYS A 511 -2.60 24.03 14.23
CA CYS A 511 -2.60 25.49 14.16
C CYS A 511 -4.05 25.97 14.00
N ASP A 512 -4.31 27.27 14.26
CA ASP A 512 -5.64 27.85 14.08
C ASP A 512 -6.03 27.86 12.59
N PRO A 513 -7.10 27.15 12.17
CA PRO A 513 -7.50 27.11 10.77
C PRO A 513 -8.13 28.41 10.27
N ARG A 514 -8.44 29.38 11.16
CA ARG A 514 -9.07 30.66 10.78
C ARG A 514 -8.07 31.66 10.19
N ASN A 515 -6.78 31.49 10.46
CA ASN A 515 -5.73 32.34 9.89
C ASN A 515 -5.20 31.70 8.60
N ALA A 516 -5.54 32.30 7.46
CA ALA A 516 -5.14 31.81 6.14
C ALA A 516 -3.62 31.80 5.90
N MET A 517 -2.82 32.50 6.72
CA MET A 517 -1.35 32.51 6.61
C MET A 517 -0.66 31.42 7.44
N ASN A 518 -1.41 30.63 8.21
CA ASN A 518 -0.79 29.61 9.08
C ASN A 518 -0.09 28.49 8.32
N TRP A 519 -0.36 28.29 7.04
CA TRP A 519 0.40 27.33 6.20
C TRP A 519 1.88 27.72 6.04
N GLU A 520 2.27 28.99 6.22
CA GLU A 520 3.68 29.40 6.15
C GLU A 520 4.46 29.07 7.44
N ARG A 521 3.73 28.88 8.55
CA ARG A 521 4.29 28.66 9.89
C ARG A 521 4.46 27.19 10.25
N VAL A 522 3.78 26.31 9.51
CA VAL A 522 3.72 24.85 9.70
C VAL A 522 4.32 24.19 8.47
#